data_AF-A0A930AGQ1-F1
#
_entry.id   AF-A0A930AGQ1-F1
#
_cell.length_a   1.000
_cell.length_b   1.000
_cell.length_c   1.000
_cell.angle_alpha   90.00
_cell.angle_beta   90.00
_cell.angle_gamma   90.00
#
_symmetry.space_group_name_H-M   'P 1'
#
loop_
_entity.id
_entity.type
_entity.pdbx_description
1 polymer ?
#
loop_
_entity_poly.entity_id
_entity_poly.type
_entity_poly.pdbx_seq_one_letter_code
_entity_poly.pdbx_strand_id
1 'polypeptide(L)'
;MKITNYEIYKLRKAGLTNQQILTVLEYDESVDQELLLGDIAEISGCRNPAVFMERYFQIDDAQLEKEFQKFPSFSILDDCYPWDLSEIYDAPALLFYKGNLDLLKFPKVAVVGSRSWSSQ
;
A
#
# COMPACT_ATOMS: atom_id res chain seq x y z
N MET A 1 5.35 -15.60 -5.46
CA MET A 1 5.30 -15.11 -4.08
C MET A 1 3.93 -14.57 -3.80
N LYS A 2 3.31 -14.97 -2.70
CA LYS A 2 2.05 -14.36 -2.24
C LYS A 2 2.29 -12.91 -1.82
N ILE A 3 1.54 -11.96 -2.38
CA ILE A 3 1.62 -10.56 -1.99
C ILE A 3 0.85 -10.36 -0.67
N THR A 4 1.59 -10.12 0.42
CA THR A 4 1.02 -9.81 1.75
C THR A 4 1.12 -8.32 2.05
N ASN A 5 0.49 -7.86 3.15
CA ASN A 5 0.63 -6.47 3.61
C ASN A 5 2.09 -6.06 3.86
N TYR A 6 2.92 -7.00 4.34
CA TYR A 6 4.36 -6.76 4.50
C TYR A 6 5.05 -6.61 3.13
N GLU A 7 4.69 -7.44 2.15
CA GLU A 7 5.25 -7.34 0.80
C GLU A 7 4.86 -6.03 0.12
N ILE A 8 3.61 -5.58 0.25
CA ILE A 8 3.18 -4.25 -0.22
C ILE A 8 4.08 -3.15 0.38
N TYR A 9 4.36 -3.23 1.67
CA TYR A 9 5.25 -2.30 2.35
C TYR A 9 6.70 -2.38 1.84
N LYS A 10 7.23 -3.59 1.62
CA LYS A 10 8.56 -3.84 1.11
C LYS A 10 8.74 -3.33 -0.32
N LEU A 11 7.75 -3.56 -1.19
CA LEU A 11 7.70 -3.01 -2.56
C LEU A 11 7.73 -1.48 -2.55
N ARG A 12 6.98 -0.85 -1.64
CA ARG A 12 7.01 0.60 -1.43
C ARG A 12 8.40 1.10 -1.01
N LYS A 13 9.08 0.37 -0.13
CA LYS A 13 10.44 0.69 0.34
C LYS A 13 11.52 0.45 -0.71
N ALA A 14 11.33 -0.53 -1.60
CA ALA A 14 12.18 -0.77 -2.76
C ALA A 14 12.03 0.33 -3.84
N GLY A 15 10.99 1.15 -3.74
CA GLY A 15 10.84 2.39 -4.51
C GLY A 15 9.70 2.38 -5.52
N LEU A 16 8.78 1.41 -5.47
CA LEU A 16 7.57 1.47 -6.29
C LEU A 16 6.61 2.56 -5.78
N THR A 17 5.98 3.26 -6.73
CA THR A 17 4.94 4.25 -6.42
C THR A 17 3.63 3.54 -6.01
N ASN A 18 2.63 4.31 -5.53
CA ASN A 18 1.39 3.70 -5.05
C ASN A 18 0.60 3.15 -6.24
N GLN A 19 0.43 3.95 -7.29
CA GLN A 19 -0.07 3.53 -8.60
C GLN A 19 0.59 2.25 -9.12
N GLN A 20 1.92 2.15 -9.07
CA GLN A 20 2.63 0.96 -9.55
C GLN A 20 2.32 -0.30 -8.74
N ILE A 21 2.15 -0.14 -7.42
CA ILE A 21 1.73 -1.23 -6.56
C ILE A 21 0.28 -1.62 -6.87
N LEU A 22 -0.64 -0.66 -7.04
CA LEU A 22 -2.03 -0.95 -7.42
C LEU A 22 -2.10 -1.73 -8.74
N THR A 23 -1.34 -1.34 -9.76
CA THR A 23 -1.27 -2.07 -11.03
C THR A 23 -0.82 -3.53 -10.84
N VAL A 24 0.15 -3.77 -9.95
CA VAL A 24 0.60 -5.13 -9.63
C VAL A 24 -0.49 -5.91 -8.90
N LEU A 25 -1.17 -5.31 -7.93
CA LEU A 25 -2.24 -5.95 -7.16
C LEU A 25 -3.45 -6.31 -8.03
N GLU A 26 -3.87 -5.41 -8.91
CA GLU A 26 -4.94 -5.65 -9.89
C GLU A 26 -4.60 -6.82 -10.82
N TYR A 27 -3.33 -6.93 -11.22
CA TYR A 27 -2.88 -8.04 -12.06
C TYR A 27 -2.83 -9.35 -11.27
N ASP A 28 -2.33 -9.34 -10.03
CA ASP A 28 -2.27 -10.50 -9.13
C ASP A 28 -3.66 -11.10 -8.89
N GLU A 29 -4.70 -10.27 -8.76
CA GLU A 29 -6.10 -10.73 -8.63
C GLU A 29 -6.61 -11.43 -9.89
N SER A 30 -6.09 -11.07 -11.07
CA SER A 30 -6.52 -11.63 -12.36
C SER A 30 -5.90 -12.99 -12.70
N VAL A 31 -4.85 -13.40 -11.96
CA VAL A 31 -4.10 -14.63 -12.23
C VAL A 31 -4.19 -15.62 -11.07
N ASP A 32 -4.29 -16.91 -11.41
CA ASP A 32 -4.35 -17.99 -10.41
C ASP A 32 -2.94 -18.51 -10.03
N GLN A 33 -1.89 -17.77 -10.40
CA GLN A 33 -0.49 -18.13 -10.16
C GLN A 33 0.20 -17.02 -9.38
N GLU A 34 1.05 -17.40 -8.44
CA GLU A 34 1.82 -16.41 -7.70
C GLU A 34 2.86 -15.70 -8.59
N LEU A 35 2.90 -14.37 -8.52
CA LEU A 35 3.88 -13.57 -9.26
C LEU A 35 5.30 -13.75 -8.73
N LEU A 36 6.29 -13.75 -9.62
CA LEU A 36 7.71 -13.65 -9.28
C LEU A 36 8.12 -12.16 -9.21
N LEU A 37 9.25 -11.87 -8.56
CA LEU A 37 9.75 -10.50 -8.47
C LEU A 37 10.04 -9.88 -9.86
N GLY A 38 10.44 -10.70 -10.83
CA GLY A 38 10.63 -10.27 -12.21
C GLY A 38 9.31 -9.83 -12.86
N ASP A 39 8.24 -10.59 -12.66
CA ASP A 39 6.90 -10.26 -13.15
C ASP A 39 6.42 -8.95 -12.52
N ILE A 40 6.60 -8.77 -11.20
CA ILE A 40 6.28 -7.52 -10.49
C ILE A 40 7.04 -6.34 -11.10
N ALA A 41 8.32 -6.50 -11.41
CA ALA A 41 9.14 -5.45 -11.99
C ALA A 41 8.65 -5.04 -13.39
N GLU A 42 8.19 -6.00 -14.19
CA GLU A 42 7.60 -5.78 -15.52
C GLU A 42 6.21 -5.14 -15.43
N ILE A 43 5.29 -5.75 -14.67
CA ILE A 43 3.89 -5.32 -14.50
C ILE A 43 3.81 -3.91 -13.90
N SER A 44 4.67 -3.61 -12.91
CA SER A 44 4.69 -2.28 -12.27
C SER A 44 5.01 -1.14 -13.24
N GLY A 45 5.52 -1.42 -14.44
CA GLY A 45 5.92 -0.40 -15.41
C GLY A 45 7.01 0.54 -14.85
N CYS A 46 7.82 0.07 -13.89
CA CYS A 46 8.86 0.88 -13.31
C CYS A 46 9.96 1.20 -14.34
N ARG A 47 10.50 2.43 -14.30
CA ARG A 47 11.45 2.89 -15.33
C ARG A 47 12.73 2.07 -15.40
N ASN A 48 13.16 1.50 -14.28
CA ASN A 48 14.39 0.73 -14.20
C ASN A 48 14.18 -0.52 -13.33
N PRO A 49 13.68 -1.63 -13.93
CA PRO A 49 13.41 -2.88 -13.23
C PRO A 49 14.61 -3.43 -12.47
N ALA A 50 15.81 -3.36 -13.05
CA ALA A 50 17.03 -3.85 -12.43
C ALA A 50 17.35 -3.12 -11.12
N VAL A 51 17.19 -1.79 -11.09
CA VAL A 51 17.44 -0.98 -9.88
C VAL A 51 16.37 -1.24 -8.81
N PHE A 52 15.11 -1.43 -9.19
CA PHE A 52 14.06 -1.84 -8.25
C PHE A 52 14.40 -3.19 -7.61
N MET A 53 14.73 -4.20 -8.42
CA MET A 53 15.07 -5.53 -7.92
C MET A 53 16.32 -5.52 -7.04
N GLU A 54 17.37 -4.78 -7.43
CA GLU A 54 18.57 -4.60 -6.62
C GLU A 54 18.22 -4.01 -5.23
N ARG A 55 17.43 -2.93 -5.19
CA ARG A 55 16.96 -2.34 -3.93
C ARG A 55 16.16 -3.32 -3.11
N TYR A 56 15.26 -4.08 -3.75
CA TYR A 56 14.45 -5.07 -3.07
C TYR A 56 15.31 -6.14 -2.38
N PHE A 57 16.35 -6.65 -3.05
CA PHE A 57 17.28 -7.62 -2.46
C PHE A 57 18.23 -7.05 -1.40
N GLN A 58 18.50 -5.74 -1.43
CA GLN A 58 19.35 -5.06 -0.45
C GLN A 58 18.62 -4.71 0.86
N ILE A 59 17.30 -4.87 0.91
CA ILE A 59 16.51 -4.62 2.13
C ILE A 59 16.90 -5.62 3.21
N ASP A 60 17.22 -5.12 4.41
CA ASP A 60 17.31 -5.93 5.62
C ASP A 60 15.89 -6.24 6.13
N ASP A 61 15.41 -7.45 5.84
CA ASP A 61 14.09 -7.93 6.24
C ASP A 61 13.88 -7.89 7.76
N ALA A 62 14.89 -8.23 8.57
CA ALA A 62 14.74 -8.25 10.02
C ALA A 62 14.51 -6.83 10.58
N GLN A 63 15.21 -5.84 10.01
CA GLN A 63 15.00 -4.44 10.37
C GLN A 63 13.65 -3.93 9.84
N LEU A 64 13.28 -4.30 8.62
CA LEU A 64 12.07 -3.79 7.98
C LEU A 64 10.79 -4.36 8.61
N GLU A 65 10.76 -5.64 8.94
CA GLU A 65 9.64 -6.27 9.67
C GLU A 65 9.42 -5.60 11.02
N LYS A 66 10.52 -5.31 11.75
CA LYS A 66 10.44 -4.59 13.03
C LYS A 66 9.87 -3.18 12.86
N GLU A 67 10.21 -2.49 11.77
CA GLU A 67 9.61 -1.19 11.44
C GLU A 67 8.12 -1.32 11.11
N PHE A 68 7.75 -2.30 10.26
CA PHE A 68 6.39 -2.56 9.81
C PHE A 68 5.46 -2.88 10.99
N GLN A 69 5.91 -3.70 11.94
CA GLN A 69 5.12 -4.13 13.10
C GLN A 69 4.98 -3.04 14.18
N LYS A 70 5.63 -1.89 14.05
CA LYS A 70 5.57 -0.80 15.03
C LYS A 70 4.14 -0.25 15.20
N PHE A 71 3.34 -0.29 14.13
CA PHE A 71 1.93 0.06 14.14
C PHE A 71 1.14 -0.97 13.33
N PRO A 72 -0.10 -1.30 13.72
CA PRO A 72 -0.94 -2.17 12.92
C PRO A 72 -1.29 -1.50 11.59
N SER A 73 -1.56 -2.31 10.59
CA SER A 73 -1.89 -1.88 9.23
C SER A 73 -2.98 -2.75 8.61
N PHE A 74 -3.62 -2.21 7.58
CA PHE A 74 -4.48 -2.94 6.65
C PHE A 74 -4.23 -2.43 5.23
N SER A 75 -4.45 -3.26 4.23
CA SER A 75 -4.25 -2.96 2.82
C SER A 75 -5.57 -2.94 2.05
N ILE A 76 -5.50 -2.55 0.78
CA ILE A 76 -6.63 -2.61 -0.15
C ILE A 76 -7.14 -4.05 -0.38
N LEU A 77 -6.36 -5.06 0.00
CA LEU A 77 -6.72 -6.49 -0.09
C LEU A 77 -7.51 -6.98 1.12
N ASP A 78 -7.58 -6.20 2.21
CA ASP A 78 -8.27 -6.59 3.44
C ASP A 78 -9.75 -6.18 3.43
N ASP A 79 -10.64 -7.05 3.91
CA ASP A 79 -12.10 -6.81 3.96
C ASP A 79 -12.52 -5.53 4.73
N CYS A 80 -11.66 -5.03 5.61
CA CYS A 80 -11.93 -3.82 6.39
C CYS A 80 -11.63 -2.52 5.64
N TYR A 81 -11.09 -2.60 4.43
CA TYR A 81 -10.79 -1.44 3.61
C TYR A 81 -12.09 -0.73 3.17
N PRO A 82 -12.25 0.59 3.40
CA PRO A 82 -13.47 1.29 3.03
C PRO A 82 -13.65 1.37 1.51
N TRP A 83 -14.77 0.88 0.99
CA TRP A 83 -15.09 0.92 -0.45
C TRP A 83 -15.05 2.34 -1.01
N ASP A 84 -15.60 3.34 -0.31
CA ASP A 84 -15.56 4.74 -0.76
C ASP A 84 -14.11 5.24 -1.00
N LEU A 85 -13.12 4.66 -0.32
CA LEU A 85 -11.72 5.02 -0.45
C LEU A 85 -11.02 4.27 -1.60
N SER A 86 -11.49 3.08 -1.99
CA SER A 86 -10.90 2.33 -3.11
C SER A 86 -11.27 2.92 -4.47
N GLU A 87 -12.35 3.70 -4.55
CA GLU A 87 -12.83 4.31 -5.80
C GLU A 87 -12.03 5.55 -6.25
N ILE A 88 -11.13 6.09 -5.42
CA ILE A 88 -10.31 7.24 -5.80
C ILE A 88 -9.16 6.82 -6.73
N TYR A 89 -8.73 7.74 -7.59
CA TYR A 89 -7.69 7.47 -8.60
C TYR A 89 -6.38 6.85 -8.06
N ASP A 90 -5.89 7.31 -6.90
CA ASP A 90 -4.67 6.80 -6.26
C ASP A 90 -4.96 6.31 -4.84
N ALA A 91 -5.86 5.32 -4.76
CA ALA A 91 -6.27 4.71 -3.49
C ALA A 91 -5.05 4.17 -2.72
N PRO A 92 -4.89 4.49 -1.42
CA PRO A 92 -3.71 4.06 -0.67
C PRO A 92 -3.69 2.53 -0.57
N ALA A 93 -2.67 1.89 -1.13
CA ALA A 93 -2.57 0.43 -1.14
C ALA A 93 -2.36 -0.18 0.25
N LEU A 94 -1.78 0.59 1.18
CA LEU A 94 -1.53 0.19 2.57
C LEU A 94 -1.68 1.38 3.51
N LEU A 95 -2.40 1.18 4.62
CA LEU A 95 -2.64 2.18 5.65
C LEU A 95 -2.19 1.67 7.02
N PHE A 96 -1.38 2.47 7.71
CA PHE A 96 -1.07 2.27 9.13
C PHE A 96 -2.05 3.05 9.99
N TYR A 97 -2.46 2.48 11.12
CA TYR A 97 -3.46 3.10 11.97
C TYR A 97 -3.11 3.00 13.45
N LYS A 98 -3.81 3.82 14.25
CA LYS A 98 -3.82 3.74 15.71
C LYS A 98 -5.22 4.11 16.20
N GLY A 99 -5.91 3.17 16.83
CA GLY A 99 -7.28 3.36 17.33
C GLY A 99 -8.23 2.25 16.90
N ASN A 100 -9.52 2.55 16.82
CA ASN A 100 -10.57 1.58 16.52
C ASN A 100 -10.99 1.62 15.03
N LEU A 101 -10.85 0.50 14.32
CA LEU A 101 -11.28 0.34 12.92
C LEU A 101 -12.80 0.30 12.75
N ASP A 102 -13.60 0.05 13.79
CA ASP A 102 -15.06 0.08 13.68
C ASP A 102 -15.59 1.45 13.24
N LEU A 103 -14.83 2.52 13.48
CA LEU A 103 -15.17 3.87 13.02
C LEU A 103 -15.28 3.96 11.49
N LEU A 104 -14.59 3.09 10.75
CA LEU A 104 -14.64 3.06 9.29
C LEU A 104 -16.03 2.64 8.75
N LYS A 105 -16.83 1.92 9.56
CA LYS A 105 -18.14 1.38 9.18
C LYS A 105 -19.28 2.42 9.24
N PHE A 106 -19.05 3.56 9.87
CA PHE A 106 -20.06 4.61 10.00
C PHE A 106 -20.04 5.57 8.79
N PRO A 107 -21.13 6.32 8.54
CA PRO A 107 -21.12 7.43 7.59
C PRO A 107 -20.08 8.49 7.99
N LYS A 108 -19.30 8.97 7.02
CA LYS A 108 -18.18 9.89 7.23
C LYS A 108 -18.41 11.18 6.44
N VAL A 109 -18.09 12.31 7.05
CA VAL A 109 -18.08 13.62 6.37
C VAL A 109 -16.73 14.29 6.61
N ALA A 110 -16.09 14.75 5.54
CA ALA A 110 -14.85 15.50 5.63
C ALA A 110 -15.16 16.98 5.89
N VAL A 111 -14.51 17.58 6.90
CA VAL A 111 -14.55 19.02 7.16
C VAL A 111 -13.12 19.53 7.06
N VAL A 112 -12.89 20.47 6.14
CA VAL A 112 -11.59 21.09 5.88
C VAL A 112 -11.69 22.61 6.03
N GLY A 113 -10.60 23.28 6.39
CA GLY A 113 -10.60 24.72 6.63
C GLY A 113 -9.21 25.32 6.77
N SER A 114 -9.15 26.64 6.99
CA SER A 114 -7.90 27.37 7.17
C SER A 114 -7.14 26.90 8.41
N ARG A 115 -5.81 26.74 8.29
CA ARG A 115 -4.90 26.49 9.42
C ARG A 115 -4.80 27.69 10.36
N SER A 116 -5.05 28.90 9.85
CA SER A 116 -5.14 30.15 10.60
C SER A 116 -6.56 30.68 10.49
N TRP A 117 -7.44 30.22 11.37
CA TRP A 117 -8.83 30.67 11.40
C TRP A 117 -8.97 31.95 12.24
N SER A 118 -9.95 32.79 11.92
CA SER A 118 -10.38 33.89 12.77
C SER A 118 -11.50 33.40 13.69
N SER A 119 -11.42 33.71 14.98
CA SER A 119 -12.63 33.74 15.81
C SER A 119 -13.46 34.94 15.37
N GLN A 120 -14.70 34.70 14.90
CA GLN A 120 -15.68 35.78 14.76
C GLN A 120 -15.95 36.45 16.11
#